data_AF-K1UPF0-F1
#
_entry.id   AF-K1UPF0-F1
#
_cell.length_a   1.000
_cell.length_b   1.000
_cell.length_c   1.000
_cell.angle_alpha   90.00
_cell.angle_beta   90.00
_cell.angle_gamma   90.00
#
_symmetry.space_group_name_H-M   'P 1'
#
loop_
_entity.id
_entity.type
_entity.pdbx_description
1 polymer ?
#
loop_
_entity_poly.entity_id
_entity_poly.type
_entity_poly.pdbx_seq_one_letter_code
_entity_poly.pdbx_strand_id
1 'polypeptide(L)'
;MFESIGVMTKKELEARNEVKWEMYTKKIQIEARVLGDLAMNHIIPVATQYQSDLIDNVYKMKDLFSAEKAAKLSAKNLELIEEIADRTAFIKEHVDAMIE
;
A
#
# COMPACT_ATOMS: atom_id res chain seq x y z
N MET A 1 38.46 -1.08 20.74
CA MET A 1 39.11 -1.19 19.42
C MET A 1 39.41 0.20 18.84
N PHE A 2 38.44 1.06 18.53
CA PHE A 2 38.75 2.38 17.95
C PHE A 2 39.44 3.35 18.92
N GLU A 3 39.06 3.36 20.20
CA GLU A 3 39.80 4.10 21.25
C GLU A 3 41.20 3.56 21.46
N SER A 4 41.37 2.24 21.48
CA SER A 4 42.67 1.60 21.72
C SER A 4 43.67 1.82 20.58
N ILE A 5 43.21 2.21 19.38
CA ILE A 5 44.07 2.51 18.22
C ILE A 5 44.22 4.05 18.05
N GLY A 6 43.62 4.87 18.92
CA GLY A 6 43.71 6.33 18.88
C GLY A 6 42.97 6.99 17.71
N VAL A 7 42.07 6.28 17.04
CA VAL A 7 41.34 6.77 15.85
C VAL A 7 40.13 7.61 16.23
N MET A 8 39.45 7.26 17.32
CA MET A 8 38.26 7.96 17.83
C MET A 8 38.19 7.86 19.36
N THR A 9 37.69 8.90 20.00
CA THR A 9 37.33 8.93 21.43
C THR A 9 35.95 8.33 21.67
N LYS A 10 35.66 7.87 22.89
CA LYS A 10 34.32 7.37 23.28
C LYS A 10 33.19 8.35 22.94
N LYS A 11 33.38 9.65 23.18
CA LYS A 11 32.39 10.69 22.87
C LYS A 11 32.10 10.77 21.37
N GLU A 12 33.12 10.67 20.51
CA GLU A 12 32.95 10.69 19.06
C GLU A 12 32.23 9.43 18.55
N LEU A 13 32.50 8.27 19.15
CA LEU A 13 31.81 7.01 18.83
C LEU A 13 30.32 7.08 19.21
N GLU A 14 30.00 7.60 20.39
CA GLU A 14 28.63 7.78 20.86
C GLU A 14 27.87 8.75 19.94
N ALA A 15 28.43 9.93 19.66
CA ALA A 15 27.82 10.91 18.76
C ALA A 15 27.59 10.37 17.35
N ARG A 16 28.56 9.62 16.80
CA ARG A 16 28.41 9.00 15.47
C ARG A 16 27.31 7.93 15.48
N ASN A 17 27.17 7.17 16.56
CA ASN A 17 26.08 6.20 16.67
C ASN A 17 24.73 6.91 16.73
N GLU A 18 24.61 7.97 17.52
CA GLU A 18 23.38 8.77 17.62
C GLU A 18 22.95 9.32 16.25
N VAL A 19 23.89 9.93 15.50
CA VAL A 19 23.61 10.42 14.14
C VAL A 19 23.19 9.28 13.19
N LYS A 20 23.78 8.08 13.32
CA LYS A 20 23.37 6.92 12.52
C LYS A 20 21.95 6.48 12.85
N TRP A 21 21.57 6.44 14.13
CA TRP A 21 20.22 6.11 14.55
C TRP A 21 19.21 7.14 14.04
N GLU A 22 19.54 8.43 14.12
CA GLU A 22 18.68 9.49 13.60
C GLU A 22 18.49 9.37 12.07
N MET A 23 19.57 9.14 11.32
CA MET A 23 19.49 8.92 9.87
C MET A 23 18.65 7.68 9.52
N TYR A 24 18.79 6.59 10.28
CA TYR A 24 18.02 5.37 10.06
C TYR A 24 16.52 5.62 10.28
N THR A 25 16.15 6.24 11.40
CA THR A 25 14.76 6.60 11.71
C THR A 25 14.16 7.51 10.63
N LYS A 26 14.89 8.54 10.20
CA LYS A 26 14.43 9.45 9.14
C LYS A 26 14.24 8.75 7.80
N LYS A 27 15.13 7.82 7.43
CA LYS A 27 14.97 7.04 6.19
C LYS A 27 13.69 6.22 6.19
N ILE A 28 13.44 5.48 7.28
CA ILE A 28 12.21 4.68 7.42
C ILE A 28 10.98 5.58 7.34
N GLN A 29 11.00 6.74 8.01
CA GLN A 29 9.89 7.67 7.97
C GLN A 29 9.61 8.19 6.55
N ILE A 30 10.65 8.50 5.78
CA ILE A 30 10.50 8.92 4.37
C ILE A 30 9.92 7.79 3.53
N GLU A 31 10.43 6.56 3.68
CA GLU A 31 9.94 5.39 2.94
C GLU A 31 8.46 5.10 3.25
N ALA A 32 8.06 5.13 4.51
CA ALA A 32 6.68 4.95 4.93
C ALA A 32 5.77 6.03 4.35
N ARG A 33 6.18 7.30 4.40
CA ARG A 33 5.38 8.41 3.87
C ARG A 33 5.22 8.34 2.35
N VAL A 34 6.30 8.06 1.63
CA VAL A 34 6.26 7.90 0.17
C VAL A 34 5.38 6.72 -0.23
N LEU A 35 5.44 5.60 0.51
CA LEU A 35 4.57 4.45 0.27
C LEU A 35 3.10 4.79 0.48
N GLY A 36 2.76 5.49 1.56
CA GLY A 36 1.40 5.93 1.84
C GLY A 36 0.86 6.90 0.79
N ASP A 37 1.66 7.90 0.41
CA ASP A 37 1.31 8.85 -0.64
C ASP A 37 1.06 8.15 -1.98
N LEU A 38 1.88 7.16 -2.33
CA LEU A 38 1.74 6.41 -3.57
C LEU A 38 0.51 5.48 -3.54
N ALA A 39 0.25 4.83 -2.42
CA ALA A 39 -0.94 3.98 -2.26
C ALA A 39 -2.23 4.79 -2.41
N MET A 40 -2.33 5.94 -1.73
CA MET A 40 -3.52 6.78 -1.73
C MET A 40 -3.76 7.50 -3.05
N ASN A 41 -2.71 7.99 -3.70
CA ASN A 41 -2.86 8.83 -4.90
C ASN A 41 -2.77 8.06 -6.22
N HIS A 42 -2.08 6.92 -6.26
CA HIS A 42 -1.87 6.18 -7.51
C HIS A 42 -2.52 4.81 -7.50
N ILE A 43 -2.45 4.05 -6.41
CA ILE A 43 -2.94 2.66 -6.39
C ILE A 43 -4.46 2.62 -6.20
N ILE A 44 -4.97 3.22 -5.12
CA ILE A 44 -6.40 3.18 -4.79
C ILE A 44 -7.27 3.74 -5.93
N PRO A 45 -6.98 4.90 -6.53
CA PRO A 45 -7.83 5.45 -7.59
C PRO A 45 -7.91 4.54 -8.82
N VAL A 46 -6.80 3.91 -9.22
CA VAL A 46 -6.76 2.98 -10.35
C VAL A 46 -7.55 1.71 -10.05
N ALA A 47 -7.43 1.17 -8.83
CA ALA A 47 -8.19 0.00 -8.40
C ALA A 47 -9.70 0.28 -8.39
N THR A 48 -10.13 1.44 -7.87
CA THR A 48 -11.54 1.87 -7.87
C THR A 48 -12.08 2.09 -9.28
N GLN A 49 -11.27 2.65 -10.19
CA GLN A 49 -11.67 2.81 -11.58
C GLN A 49 -11.90 1.45 -12.23
N TYR A 50 -10.96 0.51 -12.08
CA TYR A 50 -11.10 -0.83 -12.62
C TYR A 50 -12.28 -1.59 -12.01
N GLN A 51 -12.52 -1.44 -10.70
CA GLN A 51 -13.70 -1.99 -10.04
C GLN A 51 -15.00 -1.45 -10.66
N SER A 52 -15.05 -0.15 -10.98
CA SER A 52 -16.20 0.46 -11.66
C SER A 52 -16.43 -0.13 -13.05
N ASP A 53 -15.36 -0.36 -13.81
CA ASP A 53 -15.41 -0.97 -15.14
C ASP A 53 -15.91 -2.43 -15.07
N LEU A 54 -15.49 -3.19 -14.04
CA LEU A 54 -15.97 -4.54 -13.80
C LEU A 54 -17.47 -4.56 -13.45
N ILE A 55 -17.92 -3.62 -12.63
CA ILE A 55 -19.33 -3.48 -12.27
C ILE A 55 -20.18 -3.19 -13.51
N ASP A 56 -19.76 -2.24 -14.34
CA ASP A 56 -20.44 -1.91 -15.60
C ASP A 56 -20.51 -3.12 -16.56
N ASN A 57 -19.43 -3.90 -16.64
CA ASN A 57 -19.43 -5.16 -17.39
C ASN A 57 -20.48 -6.14 -16.87
N VAL A 58 -20.55 -6.35 -15.54
CA VAL A 58 -21.56 -7.22 -14.92
C VAL A 58 -22.98 -6.75 -15.25
N TYR A 59 -23.26 -5.45 -15.21
CA TYR A 59 -24.57 -4.91 -15.59
C TYR A 59 -24.88 -5.16 -17.06
N LYS A 60 -23.96 -4.84 -17.97
CA LYS A 60 -24.11 -5.08 -19.42
C LYS A 60 -24.33 -6.55 -19.74
N MET A 61 -23.65 -7.47 -19.03
CA MET A 61 -23.85 -8.91 -19.21
C MET A 61 -25.24 -9.37 -18.78
N LYS A 62 -25.82 -8.78 -17.74
CA LYS A 62 -27.20 -9.07 -17.32
C LYS A 62 -28.23 -8.60 -18.34
N ASP A 63 -27.97 -7.51 -19.04
CA ASP A 63 -28.87 -6.99 -20.08
C ASP A 63 -28.75 -7.76 -21.41
N LEU A 64 -27.56 -8.30 -21.72
CA LEU A 64 -27.28 -9.00 -22.98
C LEU A 64 -27.67 -10.49 -22.98
N PHE A 65 -27.71 -11.14 -21.82
CA PHE A 65 -27.92 -12.59 -21.72
C PHE A 65 -29.11 -12.94 -20.82
N SER A 66 -29.64 -14.16 -20.95
CA SER A 66 -30.60 -14.68 -19.99
C SER A 66 -30.01 -14.71 -18.58
N ALA A 67 -30.84 -14.49 -17.56
CA ALA A 67 -30.40 -14.35 -16.18
C ALA A 67 -29.47 -15.49 -15.70
N GLU A 68 -29.76 -16.72 -16.11
CA GLU A 68 -28.96 -17.91 -15.76
C GLU A 68 -27.56 -17.89 -16.40
N LYS A 69 -27.45 -17.46 -17.66
CA LYS A 69 -26.18 -17.38 -18.39
C LYS A 69 -25.36 -16.17 -17.95
N ALA A 70 -26.01 -15.04 -17.68
CA ALA A 70 -25.38 -13.85 -17.10
C ALA A 70 -24.79 -14.16 -15.72
N ALA A 71 -25.55 -14.81 -14.83
CA ALA A 71 -25.07 -15.18 -13.50
C ALA A 71 -23.80 -16.05 -13.56
N LYS A 72 -23.77 -17.04 -14.46
CA LYS A 72 -22.60 -17.91 -14.63
C LYS A 72 -21.37 -17.17 -15.16
N LEU A 73 -21.56 -16.24 -16.08
CA LEU A 73 -20.45 -15.50 -16.69
C LEU A 73 -19.94 -14.36 -15.80
N SER A 74 -20.82 -13.72 -15.03
CA SER A 74 -20.49 -12.61 -14.13
C SER A 74 -19.97 -13.06 -12.76
N ALA A 75 -20.09 -14.34 -12.40
CA ALA A 75 -19.68 -14.86 -11.08
C ALA A 75 -18.23 -14.51 -10.70
N LYS A 76 -17.28 -14.69 -11.63
CA LYS A 76 -15.86 -14.33 -11.40
C LYS A 76 -15.64 -12.84 -11.28
N ASN A 77 -16.39 -12.02 -12.02
CA ASN A 77 -16.27 -10.58 -11.94
C ASN A 77 -16.79 -10.07 -10.59
N LEU A 78 -17.87 -10.67 -10.07
CA LEU A 78 -18.40 -10.36 -8.74
C LEU A 78 -17.40 -10.69 -7.62
N GLU A 79 -16.79 -11.89 -7.66
CA GLU A 79 -15.75 -12.29 -6.72
C GLU A 79 -14.56 -11.31 -6.74
N LEU A 80 -14.13 -10.90 -7.94
CA LEU A 80 -13.04 -9.93 -8.09
C LEU A 80 -13.41 -8.54 -7.57
N ILE A 81 -14.65 -8.09 -7.75
CA ILE A 81 -15.13 -6.81 -7.23
C ILE A 81 -15.09 -6.80 -5.70
N GLU A 82 -15.53 -7.89 -5.06
CA GLU A 82 -15.46 -8.07 -3.60
C GLU A 82 -14.01 -8.05 -3.11
N GLU A 83 -13.13 -8.81 -3.76
CA GLU A 83 -11.72 -8.86 -3.38
C GLU A 83 -11.02 -7.50 -3.51
N ILE A 84 -11.31 -6.73 -4.58
CA ILE A 84 -10.77 -5.37 -4.74
C ILE A 84 -11.30 -4.45 -3.64
N ALA A 85 -12.58 -4.55 -3.26
CA ALA A 85 -13.15 -3.74 -2.18
C ALA A 85 -12.43 -4.00 -0.86
N ASP A 86 -12.26 -5.27 -0.48
CA ASP A 86 -11.60 -5.65 0.76
C ASP A 86 -10.13 -5.20 0.78
N ARG A 87 -9.41 -5.41 -0.32
CA ARG A 87 -8.00 -5.00 -0.43
C ARG A 87 -7.83 -3.47 -0.38
N THR A 88 -8.70 -2.71 -1.05
CA THR A 88 -8.61 -1.24 -1.02
C THR A 88 -8.93 -0.68 0.36
N ALA A 89 -9.92 -1.24 1.07
CA ALA A 89 -10.22 -0.87 2.45
C ALA A 89 -9.05 -1.18 3.38
N PHE A 90 -8.48 -2.40 3.28
CA PHE A 90 -7.32 -2.81 4.05
C PHE A 90 -6.11 -1.90 3.84
N ILE A 91 -5.79 -1.58 2.58
CA ILE A 91 -4.66 -0.69 2.25
C ILE A 91 -4.88 0.68 2.90
N LYS A 92 -6.09 1.23 2.81
CA LYS A 92 -6.40 2.54 3.38
C LYS A 92 -6.20 2.58 4.90
N GLU A 93 -6.77 1.60 5.61
CA GLU A 93 -6.63 1.50 7.08
C GLU A 93 -5.17 1.37 7.52
N HIS A 94 -4.40 0.53 6.83
CA HIS A 94 -2.99 0.32 7.16
C HIS A 94 -2.10 1.51 6.80
N VAL A 95 -2.43 2.28 5.76
CA VAL A 95 -1.71 3.51 5.44
C VAL A 95 -1.97 4.57 6.51
N ASP A 96 -3.22 4.73 6.96
CA ASP A 96 -3.57 5.66 8.02
C ASP A 96 -2.83 5.29 9.33
N ALA A 97 -2.86 4.00 9.72
CA ALA A 97 -2.16 3.50 10.91
C ALA A 97 -0.62 3.51 10.83
N MET A 98 -0.04 3.65 9.64
CA MET A 98 1.41 3.73 9.44
C MET A 98 1.93 5.18 9.53
N ILE A 99 1.07 6.16 9.24
CA ILE A 99 1.41 7.58 9.22
C ILE A 99 1.05 8.28 10.53
N GLU A 100 -0.04 7.88 11.20
CA GLU A 100 -0.36 8.27 12.59
C GLU A 100 0.54 7.57 13.62
#